data_AF-A0A8T5KR88-F1
#
_entry.id   AF-A0A8T5KR88-F1
#
_cell.length_a   1.000
_cell.length_b   1.000
_cell.length_c   1.000
_cell.angle_alpha   90.00
_cell.angle_beta   90.00
_cell.angle_gamma   90.00
#
_symmetry.space_group_name_H-M   'P 1'
#
loop_
_entity.id
_entity.type
_entity.pdbx_description
1 polymer ?
#
loop_
_entity_poly.entity_id
_entity_poly.type
_entity_poly.pdbx_seq_one_letter_code
_entity_poly.pdbx_strand_id
1 'polypeptide(L)'
;MSAKKIKYPYEFDPKKRKLAKVYTNVKIINSVINSIIIPIGFLALFIVFGGHVWLWDIVTAVSPDILIYTPLYAFILAIFLMIVQFPLGFYSSFVYEHKYNLSNYKLKGWFVDFLKETLISLIFFIPAITVLYYLIIFTPLWWLYAGIIYAVVATILDFMLPVILLPFFYKIEPYKNEKQKKKLLDMVRRAGISNIKTVLVANESEKSKKPNAMFAGFGHTKRIVLFDTLINY
;
A
#
# COMPACT_ATOMS: atom_id res chain seq x y z
N MET A 1 17.60 -15.48 31.16
CA MET A 1 16.30 -14.90 31.56
C MET A 1 15.18 -15.69 30.89
N SER A 2 14.41 -16.48 31.65
CA SER A 2 13.25 -17.22 31.12
C SER A 2 12.14 -16.23 30.78
N ALA A 3 11.78 -16.10 29.50
CA ALA A 3 10.67 -15.25 29.08
C ALA A 3 9.40 -15.74 29.75
N LYS A 4 8.78 -14.91 30.60
CA LYS A 4 7.47 -15.18 31.21
C LYS A 4 6.50 -15.54 30.10
N LYS A 5 6.04 -16.80 30.06
CA LYS A 5 4.98 -17.23 29.14
C LYS A 5 3.73 -16.41 29.45
N ILE A 6 3.34 -15.55 28.50
CA ILE A 6 2.08 -14.82 28.56
C ILE A 6 0.95 -15.87 28.53
N LYS A 7 0.18 -15.96 29.61
CA LYS A 7 -1.04 -16.77 29.66
C LYS A 7 -2.16 -15.97 29.02
N TYR A 8 -2.66 -16.43 27.88
CA TYR A 8 -3.83 -15.85 27.24
C TYR A 8 -5.10 -16.36 27.92
N PRO A 9 -6.19 -15.57 27.99
CA PRO A 9 -7.47 -16.00 28.56
C PRO A 9 -8.24 -17.00 27.66
N TYR A 10 -7.58 -17.56 26.64
CA TYR A 10 -8.13 -18.49 25.68
C TYR A 10 -7.04 -19.43 25.18
N GLU A 11 -7.41 -20.66 24.83
CA GLU A 11 -6.53 -21.63 24.20
C GLU A 11 -6.67 -21.58 22.68
N PHE A 12 -5.54 -21.51 21.98
CA PHE A 12 -5.53 -21.61 20.53
C PHE A 12 -5.55 -23.07 20.12
N ASP A 13 -6.39 -23.42 19.15
CA ASP A 13 -6.31 -24.71 18.44
C ASP A 13 -4.87 -24.90 17.90
N PRO A 14 -4.12 -25.92 18.38
CA PRO A 14 -2.74 -26.15 17.98
C PRO A 14 -2.57 -26.34 16.47
N LYS A 15 -3.55 -26.96 15.80
CA LYS A 15 -3.51 -27.20 14.35
C LYS A 15 -3.66 -25.89 13.59
N LYS A 16 -4.64 -25.06 13.94
CA LYS A 16 -4.83 -23.72 13.34
C LYS A 16 -3.62 -22.84 13.58
N ARG A 17 -3.02 -22.88 14.78
CA ARG A 17 -1.80 -22.11 15.09
C ARG A 17 -0.61 -22.55 14.24
N LYS A 18 -0.40 -23.85 14.04
CA LYS A 18 0.66 -24.36 13.16
C LYS A 18 0.43 -23.92 11.71
N LEU A 19 -0.81 -24.01 11.22
CA LEU A 19 -1.18 -23.57 9.88
C LEU A 19 -0.93 -22.06 9.68
N ALA A 20 -1.35 -21.23 10.64
CA ALA A 20 -1.14 -19.79 10.62
C ALA A 20 0.35 -19.41 10.58
N LYS A 21 1.21 -20.13 11.32
CA LYS A 21 2.67 -19.94 11.27
C LYS A 21 3.24 -20.23 9.88
N VAL A 22 2.85 -21.36 9.27
CA VAL A 22 3.31 -21.72 7.92
C VAL A 22 2.86 -20.68 6.90
N TYR A 23 1.58 -20.30 6.94
CA TYR A 23 1.01 -19.25 6.09
C TYR A 23 1.80 -17.93 6.20
N THR A 24 2.01 -17.47 7.44
CA THR A 24 2.68 -16.19 7.71
C THR A 24 4.14 -16.19 7.28
N ASN A 25 4.87 -17.27 7.56
CA ASN A 25 6.29 -17.37 7.20
C ASN A 25 6.48 -17.28 5.68
N VAL A 26 5.67 -17.99 4.89
CA VAL A 26 5.76 -17.92 3.42
C VAL A 26 5.39 -16.53 2.92
N LYS A 27 4.37 -15.89 3.51
CA LYS A 27 3.99 -14.50 3.18
C LYS A 27 5.15 -13.52 3.42
N ILE A 28 5.83 -13.64 4.56
CA ILE A 28 6.98 -12.79 4.91
C ILE A 28 8.13 -13.05 3.94
N ILE A 29 8.48 -14.31 3.68
CA ILE A 29 9.55 -14.67 2.74
C ILE A 29 9.26 -14.11 1.34
N ASN A 30 8.05 -14.33 0.82
CA ASN A 30 7.65 -13.80 -0.48
C ASN A 30 7.69 -12.26 -0.49
N SER A 31 7.30 -11.60 0.60
CA SER A 31 7.38 -10.14 0.71
C SER A 31 8.83 -9.64 0.68
N VAL A 32 9.74 -10.28 1.43
CA VAL A 32 11.16 -9.91 1.44
C VAL A 32 11.79 -10.14 0.07
N ILE A 33 11.52 -11.29 -0.55
CA ILE A 33 12.03 -11.60 -1.89
C ILE A 33 11.52 -10.56 -2.89
N ASN A 34 10.20 -10.31 -2.91
CA ASN A 34 9.59 -9.44 -3.91
C ASN A 34 9.95 -7.96 -3.72
N SER A 35 10.00 -7.48 -2.48
CA SER A 35 10.18 -6.05 -2.19
C SER A 35 11.64 -5.63 -2.00
N ILE A 36 12.56 -6.57 -1.77
CA ILE A 36 13.97 -6.26 -1.48
C ILE A 36 14.89 -7.00 -2.45
N ILE A 37 14.84 -8.33 -2.46
CA ILE A 37 15.82 -9.13 -3.19
C ILE A 37 15.68 -8.94 -4.71
N ILE A 38 14.45 -9.00 -5.23
CA ILE A 38 14.17 -8.81 -6.65
C ILE A 38 14.60 -7.41 -7.12
N PRO A 39 14.20 -6.29 -6.48
CA PRO A 39 14.64 -4.97 -6.88
C PRO A 39 16.15 -4.78 -6.85
N ILE A 40 16.82 -5.21 -5.77
CA ILE A 40 18.28 -5.07 -5.65
C ILE A 40 18.98 -5.92 -6.72
N GLY A 41 18.56 -7.18 -6.89
CA GLY A 41 19.12 -8.06 -7.91
C GLY A 41 18.89 -7.52 -9.32
N PHE A 42 17.68 -7.05 -9.61
CA PHE A 42 17.35 -6.41 -10.88
C PHE A 42 18.24 -5.18 -11.14
N LEU A 43 18.33 -4.24 -10.19
CA LEU A 43 19.15 -3.04 -10.36
C LEU A 43 20.63 -3.37 -10.49
N ALA A 44 21.14 -4.33 -9.73
CA ALA A 44 22.53 -4.79 -9.85
C ALA A 44 22.82 -5.38 -11.23
N LEU A 45 21.95 -6.27 -11.74
CA LEU A 45 22.08 -6.83 -13.08
C LEU A 45 21.93 -5.74 -14.15
N PHE A 46 20.98 -4.83 -13.98
CA PHE A 46 20.75 -3.70 -14.87
C PHE A 46 21.98 -2.78 -14.96
N ILE A 47 22.73 -2.63 -13.87
CA ILE A 47 24.00 -1.90 -13.86
C ILE A 47 25.10 -2.72 -14.54
N VAL A 48 25.33 -3.96 -14.10
CA VAL A 48 26.43 -4.82 -14.57
C VAL A 48 26.36 -5.10 -16.08
N PHE A 49 25.15 -5.28 -16.62
CA PHE A 49 24.94 -5.54 -18.05
C PHE A 49 24.76 -4.26 -18.88
N GLY A 50 24.99 -3.07 -18.30
CA GLY A 50 24.92 -1.80 -19.03
C GLY A 50 23.50 -1.32 -19.37
N GLY A 51 22.46 -1.92 -18.80
CA GLY A 51 21.06 -1.52 -18.99
C GLY A 51 20.80 -0.06 -18.63
N HIS A 52 21.47 0.47 -17.60
CA HIS A 52 21.40 1.88 -17.22
C HIS A 52 21.94 2.83 -18.29
N VAL A 53 23.04 2.47 -18.97
CA VAL A 53 23.60 3.25 -20.09
C VAL A 53 22.70 3.15 -21.31
N TRP A 54 22.26 1.93 -21.65
CA TRP A 54 21.32 1.69 -22.73
C TRP A 54 20.03 2.53 -22.58
N LEU A 55 19.46 2.55 -21.37
CA LEU A 55 18.27 3.35 -21.11
C LEU A 55 18.57 4.85 -21.15
N TRP A 56 19.73 5.27 -20.62
CA TRP A 56 20.18 6.66 -20.69
C TRP A 56 20.28 7.16 -22.14
N ASP A 57 20.90 6.38 -23.02
CA ASP A 57 21.06 6.72 -24.43
C ASP A 57 19.70 6.86 -25.12
N ILE A 58 18.75 5.97 -24.82
CA ILE A 58 17.39 6.05 -25.36
C ILE A 58 16.69 7.34 -24.93
N VAL A 59 16.68 7.64 -23.62
CA VAL A 59 15.89 8.78 -23.13
C VAL A 59 16.51 10.13 -23.52
N THR A 60 17.84 10.20 -23.60
CA THR A 60 18.54 11.43 -24.00
C THR A 60 18.53 11.65 -25.51
N ALA A 61 18.43 10.57 -26.31
CA ALA A 61 18.16 10.68 -27.75
C ALA A 61 16.77 11.28 -28.05
N VAL A 62 15.79 11.10 -27.15
CA VAL A 62 14.48 11.76 -27.26
C VAL A 62 14.59 13.25 -26.94
N SER A 63 15.25 13.61 -25.83
CA SER A 63 15.53 15.00 -25.48
C SER A 63 16.64 15.11 -24.42
N PRO A 64 17.55 16.09 -24.53
CA PRO A 64 18.52 16.40 -23.47
C PRO A 64 17.90 17.20 -22.31
N ASP A 65 16.63 17.61 -22.38
CA ASP A 65 15.95 18.33 -21.31
C ASP A 65 15.64 17.41 -20.12
N ILE A 66 16.09 17.80 -18.93
CA ILE A 66 15.84 17.08 -17.67
C ILE A 66 14.37 16.85 -17.39
N LEU A 67 13.51 17.80 -17.77
CA LEU A 67 12.07 17.69 -17.58
C LEU A 67 11.43 16.61 -18.47
N ILE A 68 12.18 16.09 -19.46
CA ILE A 68 11.73 15.04 -20.37
C ILE A 68 12.44 13.72 -20.07
N TYR A 69 13.78 13.69 -20.03
CA TYR A 69 14.49 12.42 -19.89
C TYR A 69 14.30 11.78 -18.52
N THR A 70 14.15 12.58 -17.45
CA THR A 70 14.00 12.06 -16.08
C THR A 70 12.68 11.32 -15.87
N PRO A 71 11.50 11.90 -16.20
CA PRO A 71 10.24 11.17 -16.07
C PRO A 71 10.17 9.96 -17.01
N LEU A 72 10.76 10.04 -18.21
CA LEU A 72 10.80 8.92 -19.15
C LEU A 72 11.65 7.76 -18.63
N TYR A 73 12.85 8.06 -18.11
CA TYR A 73 13.73 7.07 -17.49
C TYR A 73 13.05 6.41 -16.30
N ALA A 74 12.45 7.21 -15.40
CA ALA A 74 11.74 6.71 -14.22
C ALA A 74 10.55 5.82 -14.60
N PHE A 75 9.76 6.20 -15.60
CA PHE A 75 8.64 5.40 -16.10
C PHE A 75 9.12 4.05 -16.64
N ILE A 76 10.09 4.04 -17.56
CA ILE A 76 10.57 2.81 -18.20
C ILE A 76 11.19 1.87 -17.17
N LEU A 77 12.03 2.40 -16.27
CA LEU A 77 12.64 1.60 -15.21
C LEU A 77 11.59 1.01 -14.26
N ALA A 78 10.56 1.78 -13.89
CA ALA A 78 9.46 1.31 -13.05
C ALA A 78 8.66 0.19 -13.73
N ILE A 79 8.40 0.29 -15.04
CA ILE A 79 7.72 -0.76 -15.81
C ILE A 79 8.55 -2.05 -15.85
N PHE A 80 9.86 -1.97 -16.10
CA PHE A 80 10.72 -3.15 -16.05
C PHE A 80 10.70 -3.82 -14.68
N LEU A 81 10.87 -3.03 -13.62
CA LEU A 81 10.85 -3.55 -12.26
C LEU A 81 9.49 -4.20 -11.92
N MET A 82 8.39 -3.57 -12.31
CA MET A 82 7.04 -4.11 -12.15
C MET A 82 6.89 -5.47 -12.85
N ILE A 83 7.38 -5.61 -14.09
CA ILE A 83 7.31 -6.88 -14.84
C ILE A 83 8.07 -7.98 -14.10
N VAL A 84 9.25 -7.69 -13.56
CA VAL A 84 10.06 -8.67 -12.82
C VAL A 84 9.40 -9.06 -11.49
N GLN A 85 8.76 -8.10 -10.79
CA GLN A 85 8.05 -8.35 -9.53
C GLN A 85 6.67 -9.01 -9.72
N PHE A 86 6.06 -8.87 -10.89
CA PHE A 86 4.68 -9.29 -11.15
C PHE A 86 4.42 -10.79 -10.83
N PRO A 87 5.25 -11.76 -11.25
CA PRO A 87 4.96 -13.17 -11.02
C PRO A 87 4.84 -13.54 -9.53
N LEU A 88 5.78 -13.07 -8.70
CA LEU A 88 5.77 -13.35 -7.27
C LEU A 88 4.71 -12.52 -6.54
N GLY A 89 4.48 -11.28 -6.97
CA GLY A 89 3.38 -10.43 -6.49
C GLY A 89 2.01 -11.07 -6.73
N PHE A 90 1.75 -11.55 -7.95
CA PHE A 90 0.53 -12.26 -8.30
C PHE A 90 0.38 -13.56 -7.50
N TYR A 91 1.44 -14.37 -7.41
CA TYR A 91 1.40 -15.60 -6.62
C TYR A 91 1.05 -15.31 -5.15
N SER A 92 1.73 -14.34 -4.53
CA SER A 92 1.57 -14.01 -3.10
C SER A 92 0.22 -13.39 -2.76
N SER A 93 -0.33 -12.54 -3.64
CA SER A 93 -1.56 -11.78 -3.38
C SER A 93 -2.82 -12.46 -3.89
N PHE A 94 -2.73 -13.24 -4.98
CA PHE A 94 -3.88 -13.93 -5.56
C PHE A 94 -3.83 -15.43 -5.25
N VAL A 95 -2.86 -16.17 -5.79
CA VAL A 95 -2.84 -17.65 -5.74
C VAL A 95 -2.74 -18.16 -4.30
N TYR A 96 -1.82 -17.61 -3.51
CA TYR A 96 -1.54 -18.05 -2.15
C TYR A 96 -2.68 -17.72 -1.19
N GLU A 97 -3.36 -16.59 -1.36
CA GLU A 97 -4.54 -16.23 -0.56
C GLU A 97 -5.73 -17.16 -0.84
N HIS A 98 -5.95 -17.55 -2.10
CA HIS A 98 -6.98 -18.52 -2.48
C HIS A 98 -6.66 -19.92 -1.95
N LYS A 99 -5.38 -20.33 -1.98
CA LYS A 99 -4.94 -21.63 -1.41
C LYS A 99 -5.31 -21.80 0.06
N TYR A 100 -5.32 -20.71 0.84
CA TYR A 100 -5.70 -20.74 2.26
C TYR A 100 -7.16 -20.33 2.49
N ASN A 101 -7.96 -20.20 1.43
CA ASN A 101 -9.37 -19.82 1.50
C ASN A 101 -9.61 -18.47 2.20
N LEU A 102 -8.65 -17.54 2.10
CA LEU A 102 -8.69 -16.21 2.72
C LEU A 102 -9.10 -15.10 1.74
N SER A 103 -9.24 -15.44 0.45
CA SER A 103 -9.62 -14.52 -0.63
C SER A 103 -10.96 -14.94 -1.25
N ASN A 104 -11.79 -13.94 -1.55
CA ASN A 104 -12.97 -14.05 -2.42
C ASN A 104 -12.73 -13.35 -3.77
N TYR A 105 -11.51 -12.84 -3.97
CA TYR A 105 -11.16 -11.93 -5.05
C TYR A 105 -11.22 -12.62 -6.42
N LYS A 106 -12.04 -12.12 -7.34
CA LYS A 106 -12.07 -12.64 -8.71
C LYS A 106 -10.85 -12.16 -9.49
N LEU A 107 -10.30 -13.01 -10.37
CA LEU A 107 -9.09 -12.70 -11.15
C LEU A 107 -9.19 -11.37 -11.90
N LYS A 108 -10.32 -11.12 -12.58
CA LYS A 108 -10.57 -9.84 -13.28
C LYS A 108 -10.55 -8.64 -12.33
N GLY A 109 -11.17 -8.77 -11.16
CA GLY A 109 -11.20 -7.71 -10.15
C GLY A 109 -9.81 -7.43 -9.58
N TRP A 110 -9.06 -8.49 -9.27
CA TRP A 110 -7.67 -8.38 -8.82
C TRP A 110 -6.80 -7.66 -9.84
N PHE A 111 -6.89 -8.02 -11.13
CA PHE A 111 -6.07 -7.40 -12.16
C PHE A 111 -6.44 -5.93 -12.41
N VAL A 112 -7.73 -5.59 -12.35
CA VAL A 112 -8.17 -4.19 -12.43
C VAL A 112 -7.61 -3.38 -11.27
N ASP A 113 -7.66 -3.89 -10.05
CA ASP A 113 -7.13 -3.19 -8.89
C ASP A 113 -5.60 -3.12 -8.89
N PHE A 114 -4.91 -4.13 -9.42
CA PHE A 114 -3.47 -4.07 -9.71
C PHE A 114 -3.14 -2.92 -10.67
N LEU A 115 -3.85 -2.80 -11.80
CA LEU A 115 -3.62 -1.71 -12.75
C LEU A 115 -3.91 -0.33 -12.14
N LYS A 116 -4.96 -0.21 -11.34
CA LYS A 116 -5.28 1.02 -10.60
C LYS A 116 -4.15 1.41 -9.64
N GLU A 117 -3.67 0.46 -8.85
CA GLU A 117 -2.58 0.66 -7.89
C GLU A 117 -1.29 1.08 -8.61
N THR A 118 -0.94 0.40 -9.70
CA THR A 118 0.21 0.77 -10.55
C THR A 118 0.06 2.17 -11.10
N LEU A 119 -1.10 2.52 -11.67
CA LEU A 119 -1.34 3.84 -12.25
C LEU A 119 -1.21 4.95 -11.20
N ILE A 120 -1.84 4.76 -10.03
CA ILE A 120 -1.75 5.70 -8.91
C ILE A 120 -0.28 5.85 -8.49
N SER A 121 0.44 4.74 -8.34
CA SER A 121 1.85 4.74 -7.96
C SER A 121 2.71 5.53 -8.96
N LEU A 122 2.52 5.32 -10.26
CA LEU A 122 3.26 6.04 -11.30
C LEU A 122 2.93 7.54 -11.33
N ILE A 123 1.66 7.91 -11.14
CA ILE A 123 1.21 9.31 -11.08
C ILE A 123 1.90 10.08 -9.95
N PHE A 124 2.18 9.45 -8.81
CA PHE A 124 2.91 10.09 -7.72
C PHE A 124 4.43 9.96 -7.85
N PHE A 125 4.92 8.79 -8.24
CA PHE A 125 6.35 8.49 -8.31
C PHE A 125 7.09 9.33 -9.36
N ILE A 126 6.54 9.43 -10.57
CA ILE A 126 7.22 10.09 -11.69
C ILE A 126 7.41 11.59 -11.43
N PRO A 127 6.37 12.38 -11.09
CA PRO A 127 6.56 13.80 -10.76
C PRO A 127 7.46 13.99 -9.54
N ALA A 128 7.34 13.14 -8.51
CA ALA A 128 8.17 13.25 -7.32
C ALA A 128 9.67 13.10 -7.65
N ILE A 129 10.03 12.11 -8.47
CA ILE A 129 11.41 11.92 -8.92
C ILE A 129 11.88 13.05 -9.84
N THR A 130 11.03 13.49 -10.77
CA THR A 130 11.38 14.62 -11.66
C THR A 130 11.66 15.89 -10.87
N VAL A 131 10.79 16.25 -9.93
CA VAL A 131 10.98 17.41 -9.05
C VAL A 131 12.22 17.25 -8.18
N LEU A 132 12.46 16.06 -7.62
CA LEU A 132 13.64 15.80 -6.81
C LEU A 132 14.94 16.03 -7.60
N TYR A 133 15.06 15.44 -8.79
CA TYR A 133 16.25 15.60 -9.62
C TYR A 133 16.43 17.03 -10.11
N TYR A 134 15.34 17.71 -10.45
CA TYR A 134 15.39 19.13 -10.78
C TYR A 134 15.94 19.97 -9.61
N LEU A 135 15.45 19.73 -8.39
CA LEU A 135 15.93 20.44 -7.19
C LEU A 135 17.40 20.18 -6.90
N ILE A 136 17.87 18.93 -7.06
CA ILE A 136 19.28 18.55 -6.85
C ILE A 136 20.22 19.41 -7.71
N ILE A 137 19.83 19.70 -8.95
CA ILE A 137 20.62 20.55 -9.86
C ILE A 137 20.44 22.03 -9.53
N PHE A 138 19.23 22.44 -9.16
CA PHE A 138 18.88 23.85 -8.98
C PHE A 138 19.48 24.48 -7.71
N THR A 139 19.65 23.72 -6.63
CA THR A 139 20.05 24.30 -5.34
C THR A 139 20.76 23.32 -4.41
N PRO A 140 21.81 23.76 -3.65
CA PRO A 140 22.43 22.92 -2.62
C PRO A 140 21.48 22.60 -1.45
N LEU A 141 20.39 23.37 -1.30
CA LEU A 141 19.35 23.13 -0.30
C LEU A 141 18.23 22.21 -0.82
N TRP A 142 18.48 21.43 -1.87
CA TRP A 142 17.49 20.56 -2.51
C TRP A 142 16.78 19.64 -1.51
N TRP A 143 17.50 19.14 -0.50
CA TRP A 143 16.98 18.23 0.51
C TRP A 143 15.95 18.92 1.41
N LEU A 144 16.13 20.22 1.69
CA LEU A 144 15.19 21.01 2.48
C LEU A 144 13.92 21.27 1.69
N TYR A 145 14.05 21.72 0.43
CA TYR A 145 12.90 21.96 -0.43
C TYR A 145 12.13 20.66 -0.74
N ALA A 146 12.83 19.58 -1.09
CA ALA A 146 12.23 18.28 -1.30
C ALA A 146 11.55 17.75 -0.03
N GLY A 147 12.17 17.94 1.14
CA GLY A 147 11.59 17.58 2.43
C GLY A 147 10.30 18.35 2.74
N ILE A 148 10.27 19.67 2.50
CA ILE A 148 9.07 20.49 2.67
C ILE A 148 7.97 20.06 1.69
N ILE A 149 8.30 19.89 0.41
CA ILE A 149 7.34 19.42 -0.61
C ILE A 149 6.79 18.05 -0.22
N TYR A 150 7.65 17.11 0.18
CA TYR A 150 7.24 15.79 0.64
C TYR A 150 6.29 15.88 1.84
N ALA A 151 6.63 16.68 2.86
CA ALA A 151 5.77 16.83 4.05
C ALA A 151 4.38 17.39 3.69
N VAL A 152 4.33 18.38 2.79
CA VAL A 152 3.07 18.95 2.30
C VAL A 152 2.28 17.92 1.51
N VAL A 153 2.90 17.23 0.54
CA VAL A 153 2.24 16.23 -0.30
C VAL A 153 1.76 15.04 0.54
N ALA A 154 2.59 14.51 1.45
CA ALA A 154 2.21 13.41 2.35
C ALA A 154 1.01 13.80 3.23
N THR A 155 1.02 15.01 3.78
CA THR A 155 -0.11 15.54 4.56
C THR A 155 -1.38 15.59 3.71
N ILE A 156 -1.31 16.13 2.48
CA ILE A 156 -2.44 16.16 1.55
C ILE A 156 -2.94 14.75 1.25
N LEU A 157 -2.04 13.78 1.00
CA LEU A 157 -2.40 12.39 0.74
C LEU A 157 -3.11 11.75 1.94
N ASP A 158 -2.70 12.03 3.17
CA ASP A 158 -3.40 11.55 4.37
C ASP A 158 -4.83 12.10 4.48
N PHE A 159 -5.06 13.35 4.07
CA PHE A 159 -6.40 13.91 3.97
C PHE A 159 -7.22 13.26 2.85
N MET A 160 -6.59 12.98 1.70
CA MET A 160 -7.24 12.38 0.53
C MET A 160 -7.51 10.89 0.70
N LEU A 161 -6.72 10.16 1.50
CA LEU A 161 -6.80 8.71 1.64
C LEU A 161 -8.22 8.21 1.93
N PRO A 162 -8.92 8.70 2.97
CA PRO A 162 -10.26 8.21 3.28
C PRO A 162 -11.37 8.76 2.38
N VAL A 163 -11.10 9.80 1.58
CA VAL A 163 -12.12 10.50 0.76
C VAL A 163 -12.04 10.10 -0.71
N ILE A 164 -10.83 9.81 -1.21
CA ILE A 164 -10.55 9.62 -2.63
C ILE A 164 -9.95 8.24 -2.86
N LEU A 165 -8.88 7.88 -2.14
CA LEU A 165 -8.19 6.61 -2.38
C LEU A 165 -9.06 5.42 -1.99
N LEU A 166 -9.63 5.40 -0.78
CA LEU A 166 -10.46 4.27 -0.35
C LEU A 166 -11.68 4.03 -1.27
N PRO A 167 -12.49 5.04 -1.65
CA PRO A 167 -13.60 4.83 -2.58
C PRO A 167 -13.20 4.33 -3.98
N PHE A 168 -11.95 4.53 -4.38
CA PHE A 168 -11.44 4.04 -5.67
C PHE A 168 -11.29 2.51 -5.71
N PHE A 169 -11.05 1.91 -4.54
CA PHE A 169 -10.89 0.48 -4.36
C PHE A 169 -12.13 -0.19 -3.76
N TYR A 170 -12.91 0.53 -2.95
CA TYR A 170 -14.01 -0.03 -2.16
C TYR A 170 -15.31 0.71 -2.40
N LYS A 171 -16.42 -0.04 -2.40
CA LYS A 171 -17.73 0.56 -2.15
C LYS A 171 -17.81 0.87 -0.66
N ILE A 172 -18.02 2.14 -0.36
CA ILE A 172 -18.09 2.64 1.01
C ILE A 172 -19.49 3.13 1.29
N GLU A 173 -20.08 2.67 2.38
CA GLU A 173 -21.40 3.10 2.84
C GLU A 173 -21.38 3.53 4.31
N PRO A 174 -22.30 4.40 4.76
CA PRO A 174 -22.47 4.70 6.18
C PRO A 174 -22.82 3.46 7.00
N TYR A 175 -22.28 3.34 8.20
CA TYR A 175 -22.62 2.23 9.09
C TYR A 175 -24.05 2.35 9.62
N LYS A 176 -24.90 1.38 9.25
CA LYS A 176 -26.36 1.45 9.43
C LYS A 176 -26.85 1.20 10.87
N ASN A 177 -26.07 0.51 11.71
CA ASN A 177 -26.49 0.18 13.08
C ASN A 177 -26.21 1.36 14.03
N GLU A 178 -27.19 2.25 14.20
CA GLU A 178 -27.05 3.45 15.02
C GLU A 178 -26.74 3.17 16.50
N LYS A 179 -27.24 2.06 17.07
CA LYS A 179 -26.93 1.68 18.46
C LYS A 179 -25.46 1.31 18.63
N GLN A 180 -24.92 0.47 17.76
CA GLN A 180 -23.51 0.07 17.80
C GLN A 180 -22.58 1.23 17.43
N LYS A 181 -22.98 2.05 16.44
CA LYS A 181 -22.31 3.30 16.07
C LYS A 181 -22.17 4.24 17.27
N LYS A 182 -23.25 4.49 18.02
CA LYS A 182 -23.20 5.33 19.23
C LYS A 182 -22.23 4.77 20.27
N LYS A 183 -22.29 3.45 20.54
CA LYS A 183 -21.37 2.79 21.48
C LYS A 183 -19.92 2.94 21.06
N LEU A 184 -19.62 2.81 19.76
CA LEU A 184 -18.28 2.99 19.20
C LEU A 184 -17.81 4.45 19.37
N LEU A 185 -18.64 5.43 18.99
CA LEU A 185 -18.32 6.85 19.13
C LEU A 185 -18.10 7.26 20.59
N ASP A 186 -18.90 6.72 21.52
CA ASP A 186 -18.72 6.99 22.95
C ASP A 186 -17.42 6.37 23.48
N MET A 187 -17.03 5.19 23.00
CA MET A 187 -15.73 4.59 23.34
C MET A 187 -14.57 5.44 22.86
N VAL A 188 -14.65 5.93 21.63
CA VAL A 188 -13.61 6.76 21.01
C VAL A 188 -13.52 8.14 21.69
N ARG A 189 -14.67 8.69 22.11
CA ARG A 189 -14.70 9.92 22.93
C ARG A 189 -14.04 9.71 24.30
N ARG A 190 -14.28 8.57 24.97
CA ARG A 190 -13.59 8.23 26.24
C ARG A 190 -12.08 8.07 26.07
N ALA A 191 -11.62 7.68 24.88
CA ALA A 191 -10.20 7.62 24.54
C ALA A 191 -9.59 9.00 24.18
N GLY A 192 -10.33 10.10 24.35
CA GLY A 192 -9.84 11.46 24.10
C GLY A 192 -10.00 11.93 22.64
N ILE A 193 -10.67 11.16 21.79
CA ILE A 193 -10.88 11.53 20.38
C ILE A 193 -12.34 11.93 20.17
N SER A 194 -12.64 13.23 20.32
CA SER A 194 -14.00 13.76 20.26
C SER A 194 -14.50 14.12 18.85
N ASN A 195 -13.60 14.27 17.88
CA ASN A 195 -13.92 14.88 16.57
C ASN A 195 -14.32 13.87 15.48
N ILE A 196 -14.57 12.61 15.83
CA ILE A 196 -15.04 11.59 14.87
C ILE A 196 -16.55 11.53 14.93
N LYS A 197 -17.19 11.77 13.79
CA LYS A 197 -18.66 11.67 13.65
C LYS A 197 -19.06 10.58 12.66
N THR A 198 -18.14 10.17 11.79
CA THR A 198 -18.43 9.30 10.66
C THR A 198 -17.86 7.91 10.90
N VAL A 199 -18.73 6.91 10.82
CA VAL A 199 -18.39 5.49 10.79
C VAL A 199 -18.86 4.94 9.46
N LEU A 200 -17.93 4.42 8.68
CA LEU A 200 -18.14 3.89 7.34
C LEU A 200 -17.88 2.38 7.32
N VAL A 201 -18.49 1.70 6.36
CA VAL A 201 -18.25 0.29 6.06
C VAL A 201 -17.67 0.18 4.67
N ALA A 202 -16.55 -0.53 4.54
CA ALA A 202 -15.98 -0.92 3.26
C ALA A 202 -16.33 -2.38 2.96
N ASN A 203 -16.69 -2.66 1.72
CA ASN A 203 -17.07 -3.99 1.22
C ASN A 203 -15.85 -4.91 0.97
N GLU A 204 -15.04 -5.17 2.00
CA GLU A 204 -13.87 -6.05 1.89
C GLU A 204 -14.25 -7.48 1.51
N SER A 205 -15.45 -7.94 1.85
CA SER A 205 -15.92 -9.30 1.58
C SER A 205 -15.91 -9.68 0.09
N GLU A 206 -15.96 -8.71 -0.83
CA GLU A 206 -15.80 -8.94 -2.27
C GLU A 206 -14.36 -9.40 -2.63
N LYS A 207 -13.39 -9.18 -1.73
CA LYS A 207 -11.96 -9.36 -1.97
C LYS A 207 -11.33 -10.36 -0.99
N SER A 208 -11.59 -10.21 0.30
CA SER A 208 -10.99 -11.02 1.37
C SER A 208 -12.02 -11.48 2.39
N LYS A 209 -11.65 -12.47 3.19
CA LYS A 209 -12.38 -12.89 4.40
C LYS A 209 -11.75 -12.34 5.68
N LYS A 210 -10.66 -11.57 5.55
CA LYS A 210 -9.90 -11.08 6.70
C LYS A 210 -10.63 -9.89 7.34
N PRO A 211 -10.83 -9.92 8.66
CA PRO A 211 -11.40 -8.78 9.37
C PRO A 211 -10.36 -7.66 9.48
N ASN A 212 -10.77 -6.42 9.27
CA ASN A 212 -9.96 -5.25 9.56
C ASN A 212 -10.84 -4.05 9.94
N ALA A 213 -10.21 -3.07 10.56
CA ALA A 213 -10.75 -1.75 10.77
C ALA A 213 -9.60 -0.75 10.72
N MET A 214 -9.88 0.44 10.22
CA MET A 214 -8.91 1.52 10.21
C MET A 214 -9.52 2.81 10.73
N PHE A 215 -8.64 3.61 11.31
CA PHE A 215 -8.88 5.00 11.60
C PHE A 215 -8.12 5.83 10.56
N ALA A 216 -8.81 6.72 9.86
CA ALA A 216 -8.22 7.44 8.74
C ALA A 216 -8.64 8.92 8.72
N GLY A 217 -7.78 9.74 8.13
CA GLY A 217 -7.98 11.19 7.98
C GLY A 217 -7.36 12.02 9.11
N PHE A 218 -7.35 13.34 8.89
CA PHE A 218 -6.72 14.31 9.78
C PHE A 218 -7.70 15.43 10.15
N GLY A 219 -7.52 16.03 11.33
CA GLY A 219 -8.37 17.13 11.79
C GLY A 219 -9.87 16.77 11.82
N HIS A 220 -10.67 17.45 11.00
CA HIS A 220 -12.12 17.23 10.90
C HIS A 220 -12.53 16.13 9.91
N THR A 221 -11.62 15.59 9.10
CA THR A 221 -11.92 14.51 8.14
C THR A 221 -11.81 13.11 8.74
N LYS A 222 -11.40 13.04 10.01
CA LYS A 222 -11.25 11.82 10.82
C LYS A 222 -12.50 10.95 10.77
N ARG A 223 -12.32 9.69 10.40
CA ARG A 223 -13.41 8.71 10.33
C ARG A 223 -12.93 7.30 10.68
N ILE A 224 -13.87 6.48 11.09
CA ILE A 224 -13.64 5.04 11.30
C ILE A 224 -14.16 4.31 10.07
N VAL A 225 -13.34 3.44 9.49
CA VAL A 225 -13.75 2.55 8.40
C VAL A 225 -13.66 1.11 8.92
N LEU A 226 -14.81 0.45 8.98
CA LEU A 226 -14.93 -0.95 9.35
C LEU A 226 -15.02 -1.79 8.09
N PHE A 227 -14.36 -2.95 8.05
CA PHE A 227 -14.64 -3.91 7.00
C PHE A 227 -15.89 -4.71 7.34
N ASP A 228 -16.73 -4.99 6.36
CA ASP A 228 -17.91 -5.86 6.51
C ASP A 228 -17.54 -7.26 7.03
N THR A 229 -16.35 -7.76 6.68
CA THR A 229 -15.77 -9.01 7.21
C THR A 229 -15.51 -8.98 8.71
N LEU A 230 -15.27 -7.81 9.32
CA LEU A 230 -15.13 -7.67 10.78
C LEU A 230 -16.50 -7.61 11.45
N ILE A 231 -17.47 -6.94 10.82
CA ILE A 231 -18.82 -6.77 11.37
C ILE A 231 -19.56 -8.11 11.43
N ASN A 232 -19.31 -8.97 10.43
CA ASN A 232 -19.98 -10.27 10.28
C ASN A 232 -19.13 -11.45 10.79
N TYR A 233 -18.06 -11.19 11.55
CA TYR A 233 -17.15 -12.19 12.09
C TYR A 233 -17.72 -12.87 13.34
#